data_AF-A0A838SHU3-F1
#
_entry.id   AF-A0A838SHU3-F1
#
_cell.length_a   1.000
_cell.length_b   1.000
_cell.length_c   1.000
_cell.angle_alpha   90.00
_cell.angle_beta   90.00
_cell.angle_gamma   90.00
#
_symmetry.space_group_name_H-M   'P 1'
#
loop_
_entity.id
_entity.type
_entity.pdbx_description
1 polymer ?
#
loop_
_entity_poly.entity_id
_entity_poly.type
_entity_poly.pdbx_seq_one_letter_code
_entity_poly.pdbx_strand_id
1 'polypeptide(L)' 'MYLSILDTARTVQELDITGFGFHRLTGNLKEFYSVTVSRNHRIIFR' A
#
# COMPACT_ATOMS: atom_id res chain seq x y z
N MET A 1 -13.32 2.21 1.80
CA MET A 1 -12.48 3.43 1.79
C MET A 1 -11.08 3.17 1.25
N TYR A 2 -10.29 2.25 1.82
CA TYR A 2 -8.93 1.96 1.35
C TYR A 2 -8.83 1.65 -0.16
N LEU A 3 -9.73 0.82 -0.69
CA LEU A 3 -9.76 0.51 -2.12
C LEU A 3 -10.05 1.73 -3.00
N SER A 4 -10.87 2.67 -2.55
CA SER A 4 -11.15 3.90 -3.30
C SER A 4 -9.90 4.78 -3.39
N ILE A 5 -9.09 4.86 -2.33
CA ILE A 5 -7.84 5.62 -2.33
C ILE A 5 -6.82 4.96 -3.28
N LEU A 6 -6.70 3.63 -3.23
CA LEU A 6 -5.86 2.86 -4.14
C LEU A 6 -6.28 3.01 -5.61
N ASP A 7 -7.58 3.04 -5.88
CA ASP A 7 -8.13 3.22 -7.23
C ASP A 7 -7.91 4.64 -7.78
N THR A 8 -7.93 5.65 -6.92
CA THR A 8 -7.73 7.06 -7.32
C THR A 8 -6.27 7.47 -7.46
N ALA A 9 -5.35 6.78 -6.78
CA ALA A 9 -3.94 7.15 -6.76
C ALA A 9 -3.31 6.96 -8.15
N ARG A 10 -2.68 8.01 -8.67
CA ARG A 10 -2.03 7.95 -10.00
C ARG A 10 -0.55 7.59 -9.91
N THR A 11 0.03 7.78 -8.74
CA THR A 11 1.42 7.46 -8.44
C THR A 11 1.52 6.76 -7.10
N VAL A 12 2.54 5.92 -6.94
CA VAL A 12 2.75 5.18 -5.68
C VAL A 12 3.08 6.12 -4.50
N GLN A 13 3.63 7.30 -4.79
CA GLN A 13 3.96 8.32 -3.79
C GLN A 13 2.70 8.96 -3.16
N GLU A 14 1.58 9.00 -3.89
CA GLU A 14 0.29 9.47 -3.36
C GLU A 14 -0.25 8.58 -2.24
N LEU A 15 0.25 7.34 -2.12
CA LEU A 15 -0.13 6.39 -1.09
C LEU A 15 0.72 6.49 0.19
N ASP A 16 1.73 7.37 0.22
CA ASP A 16 2.53 7.68 1.41
C ASP A 16 1.76 8.60 2.38
N ILE A 17 0.57 8.14 2.77
CA ILE A 17 -0.33 8.83 3.68
C ILE A 17 -0.03 8.35 5.10
N THR A 18 0.12 9.29 6.04
CA THR A 18 0.33 8.98 7.46
C THR A 18 -0.74 8.00 7.96
N GLY A 19 -0.30 6.89 8.54
CA GLY A 19 -1.19 5.84 9.07
C GLY A 19 -1.55 4.72 8.10
N PHE A 20 -1.23 4.84 6.79
CA PHE A 20 -1.41 3.74 5.84
C PHE A 20 -0.29 2.69 5.95
N GLY A 21 0.84 3.05 6.55
CA GLY A 21 1.99 2.15 6.66
C GLY A 21 2.47 1.67 5.29
N PHE A 22 2.43 2.58 4.31
CA PHE A 22 2.87 2.32 2.95
C PHE A 22 4.37 2.03 2.93
N HIS A 23 4.76 0.89 2.36
CA HIS A 23 6.15 0.54 2.17
C HIS A 23 6.33 -0.46 1.04
N ARG A 24 7.52 -0.45 0.44
CA ARG A 24 7.96 -1.46 -0.51
C ARG A 24 8.33 -2.74 0.24
N LEU A 25 7.91 -3.88 -0.29
CA LEU A 25 8.28 -5.18 0.25
C LEU A 25 9.71 -5.55 -0.13
N THR A 26 10.25 -6.59 0.51
CA THR A 26 11.61 -7.09 0.28
C THR A 26 11.59 -8.57 -0.10
N GLY A 27 12.76 -9.14 -0.41
CA GLY A 27 12.90 -10.56 -0.78
C GLY A 27 12.19 -10.89 -2.09
N ASN A 28 11.40 -11.97 -2.09
CA ASN A 28 10.71 -12.47 -3.29
C ASN A 28 9.60 -11.51 -3.79
N LEU A 29 9.12 -10.60 -2.94
CA LEU A 29 8.10 -9.61 -3.28
C LEU A 29 8.68 -8.19 -3.42
N LYS A 30 9.99 -8.06 -3.68
CA LYS A 30 10.65 -6.75 -3.80
C LYS A 30 10.05 -5.80 -4.84
N GLU A 31 9.26 -6.29 -5.78
CA GLU A 31 8.57 -5.45 -6.78
C GLU A 31 7.15 -5.06 -6.37
N PHE A 32 6.75 -5.34 -5.13
CA PHE A 32 5.42 -5.06 -4.61
C PHE A 32 5.45 -4.03 -3.48
N TYR A 33 4.31 -3.39 -3.29
CA TYR A 33 4.01 -2.48 -2.19
C TYR A 33 2.97 -3.07 -1.27
N SER A 34 2.92 -2.57 -0.04
CA SER A 34 1.97 -2.99 0.98
C SER A 34 1.38 -1.78 1.71
N VAL A 35 0.07 -1.81 1.94
CA VAL A 35 -0.64 -0.86 2.81
C VAL A 35 -1.40 -1.59 3.91
N THR A 36 -1.52 -0.94 5.07
CA THR A 36 -2.24 -1.43 6.25
C THR A 36 -3.70 -1.05 6.17
N VAL A 37 -4.59 -2.03 6.29
CA VAL A 37 -6.05 -1.80 6.30
C VAL A 37 -6.57 -1.78 7.72
N SER A 38 -6.27 -2.83 8.51
CA SER A 38 -6.66 -2.90 9.92
C SER A 38 -5.91 -4.02 10.64
N ARG A 39 -5.44 -3.75 11.87
CA ARG A 39 -4.66 -4.71 12.68
C ARG A 39 -3.55 -5.35 11.82
N ASN A 40 -3.69 -6.65 11.51
CA ASN A 40 -2.72 -7.43 10.72
C ASN A 40 -3.11 -7.60 9.24
N HIS A 41 -4.21 -6.99 8.79
CA HIS A 41 -4.63 -7.04 7.39
C HIS A 41 -3.85 -6.04 6.55
N ARG A 42 -3.28 -6.55 5.45
CA ARG A 42 -2.55 -5.76 4.46
C ARG A 42 -3.05 -6.05 3.05
N ILE A 43 -3.02 -5.04 2.20
CA ILE A 43 -3.22 -5.18 0.76
C ILE A 43 -1.84 -5.07 0.11
N ILE A 44 -1.49 -6.06 -0.71
CA ILE A 44 -0.26 -6.10 -1.49
C ILE A 44 -0.61 -5.89 -2.96
N PHE A 45 0.09 -4.99 -3.63
CA PHE A 45 -0.17 -4.62 -5.02
C PHE A 45 1.14 -4.19 -5.70
N ARG A 46 1.11 -4.10 -7.03
CA ARG A 46 2.22 -3.64 -7.87
C ARG A 46 1.73 -2.53 -8.78
#